data_AF-A0A396A9A1-F1
#
_entry.id   AF-A0A396A9A1-F1
#
_cell.length_a   1.000
_cell.length_b   1.000
_cell.length_c   1.000
_cell.angle_alpha   90.00
_cell.angle_beta   90.00
_cell.angle_gamma   90.00
#
_symmetry.space_group_name_H-M   'P 1'
#
loop_
_entity.id
_entity.type
_entity.pdbx_description
1 polymer ?
#
loop_
_entity_poly.entity_id
_entity_poly.type
_entity_poly.pdbx_seq_one_letter_code
_entity_poly.pdbx_strand_id
1 'polypeptide(L)'
;MSEIFEPKNIIVTGGCGFIGSNFVHYVVNNHPEVHVTVLDKLTYAGNPENIAGLPSDRVELVVGDICDAELLDRIVPGHDAIVHYAAESHNDNSIADPEPFLRTNVEGTFRLLEAVRKYGIRYHHVST
;
A
#
# COMPACT_ATOMS: atom_id res chain seq x y z
N MET A 1 -0.22 19.12 -24.28
CA MET A 1 0.13 17.72 -23.96
C MET A 1 0.26 17.66 -22.46
N SER A 2 -0.59 16.89 -21.76
CA SER A 2 -0.37 16.66 -20.33
C SER A 2 0.93 15.86 -20.20
N GLU A 3 1.85 16.33 -19.37
CA GLU A 3 3.01 15.54 -18.99
C GLU A 3 2.53 14.20 -18.43
N ILE A 4 3.13 13.11 -18.91
CA ILE A 4 2.86 11.77 -18.41
C ILE A 4 3.48 11.69 -17.01
N PHE A 5 2.70 11.29 -16.01
CA PHE A 5 3.19 11.09 -14.65
C PHE A 5 4.12 9.87 -14.62
N GLU A 6 5.37 10.08 -14.20
CA GLU A 6 6.37 9.03 -13.99
C GLU A 6 6.73 8.95 -12.50
N PRO A 7 6.20 7.98 -11.73
CA PRO A 7 6.53 7.85 -10.32
C PRO A 7 8.00 7.44 -10.14
N LYS A 8 8.66 7.88 -9.07
CA LYS A 8 9.99 7.41 -8.66
C LYS A 8 9.97 6.73 -7.30
N ASN A 9 9.15 7.21 -6.37
CA ASN A 9 8.98 6.60 -5.05
C ASN A 9 7.49 6.35 -4.80
N ILE A 10 7.10 5.10 -4.60
CA ILE A 10 5.71 4.73 -4.37
C ILE A 10 5.53 3.96 -3.07
N ILE A 11 4.39 4.20 -2.41
CA ILE A 11 3.92 3.34 -1.31
C ILE A 11 2.92 2.34 -1.89
N VAL A 12 3.14 1.05 -1.62
CA VAL A 12 2.19 -0.01 -1.92
C VAL A 12 1.62 -0.53 -0.60
N THR A 13 0.41 -0.13 -0.25
CA THR A 13 -0.23 -0.66 0.96
C THR A 13 -0.77 -2.07 0.68
N GLY A 14 -0.66 -3.01 1.62
CA GLY A 14 -1.14 -4.38 1.40
C GLY A 14 -0.22 -5.19 0.47
N GLY A 15 1.03 -4.73 0.31
CA GLY A 15 2.00 -5.31 -0.62
C GLY A 15 2.56 -6.67 -0.17
N CYS A 16 2.25 -7.15 1.04
CA CYS A 16 2.54 -8.53 1.45
C CYS A 16 1.34 -9.46 1.22
N GLY A 17 0.20 -8.96 0.74
CA GLY A 17 -0.95 -9.75 0.32
C GLY A 17 -0.80 -10.33 -1.09
N PHE A 18 -1.81 -11.05 -1.57
CA PHE A 18 -1.74 -11.77 -2.86
C PHE A 18 -1.54 -10.85 -4.08
N ILE A 19 -2.49 -9.95 -4.36
CA ILE A 19 -2.41 -9.06 -5.53
C ILE A 19 -1.34 -7.98 -5.33
N GLY A 20 -1.27 -7.40 -4.13
CA GLY A 20 -0.31 -6.35 -3.80
C GLY A 20 1.15 -6.80 -4.01
N SER A 21 1.52 -7.98 -3.56
CA SER A 21 2.88 -8.51 -3.78
C SER A 21 3.20 -8.72 -5.26
N ASN A 22 2.26 -9.27 -6.05
CA ASN A 22 2.44 -9.40 -7.50
C ASN A 22 2.67 -8.04 -8.18
N PHE A 23 1.98 -6.99 -7.72
CA PHE A 23 2.23 -5.63 -8.20
C PHE A 23 3.64 -5.15 -7.82
N VAL A 24 4.10 -5.39 -6.59
CA VAL A 24 5.48 -5.07 -6.17
C VAL A 24 6.50 -5.78 -7.06
N HIS A 25 6.34 -7.09 -7.31
CA HIS A 25 7.18 -7.87 -8.22
C HIS A 25 7.17 -7.29 -9.64
N TYR A 26 6.00 -6.92 -10.15
CA TYR A 26 5.86 -6.30 -11.47
C TYR A 26 6.65 -4.99 -11.57
N VAL A 27 6.52 -4.11 -10.57
CA VAL A 27 7.23 -2.82 -10.53
C VAL A 27 8.74 -3.04 -10.51
N VAL A 28 9.25 -3.92 -9.65
CA VAL A 28 10.68 -4.21 -9.58
C VAL A 28 11.23 -4.72 -10.91
N ASN A 29 10.50 -5.61 -11.59
CA ASN A 29 10.94 -6.25 -12.83
C ASN A 29 10.84 -5.35 -14.08
N ASN A 30 9.91 -4.39 -14.11
CA ASN A 30 9.58 -3.62 -15.31
C ASN A 30 9.87 -2.12 -15.20
N HIS A 31 10.07 -1.61 -13.98
CA HIS A 31 10.31 -0.20 -13.70
C HIS A 31 11.56 -0.05 -12.82
N PRO A 32 12.77 -0.29 -13.36
CA PRO A 32 14.02 -0.35 -12.60
C PRO A 32 14.42 0.97 -11.88
N GLU A 33 13.75 2.07 -12.20
CA GLU A 33 13.94 3.39 -11.61
C GLU A 33 13.02 3.69 -10.43
N VAL A 34 12.07 2.80 -10.10
CA VAL A 34 11.03 3.03 -9.07
C VAL A 34 11.39 2.36 -7.76
N HIS A 35 11.47 3.10 -6.67
CA HIS A 35 11.55 2.55 -5.32
C HIS A 35 10.15 2.26 -4.77
N VAL A 36 10.00 1.13 -4.07
CA VAL A 36 8.74 0.67 -3.49
C VAL A 36 8.85 0.54 -1.97
N THR A 37 8.05 1.30 -1.26
CA THR A 37 7.83 1.13 0.17
C THR A 37 6.53 0.36 0.38
N VAL A 38 6.64 -0.89 0.84
CA VAL A 38 5.48 -1.71 1.19
C VAL A 38 5.00 -1.34 2.59
N LEU A 39 3.75 -0.88 2.72
CA LEU A 39 3.11 -0.72 4.02
C LEU A 39 2.12 -1.86 4.24
N ASP A 40 2.39 -2.73 5.20
CA ASP A 40 1.53 -3.89 5.47
C ASP A 40 1.39 -4.16 6.97
N LYS A 41 0.18 -4.50 7.41
CA LYS A 41 -0.10 -4.81 8.82
C LYS A 41 0.28 -6.24 9.19
N LEU A 42 0.58 -7.08 8.19
CA LEU A 42 0.85 -8.51 8.36
C LEU A 42 -0.27 -9.21 9.14
N THR A 43 -1.52 -8.96 8.71
CA THR A 43 -2.68 -9.72 9.21
C THR A 43 -2.59 -11.17 8.74
N TYR A 44 -3.65 -11.97 8.95
CA TYR A 44 -3.70 -13.35 8.48
C TYR A 44 -3.42 -13.51 6.97
N ALA A 45 -3.69 -12.46 6.18
CA ALA A 45 -3.53 -12.46 4.72
C ALA A 45 -2.16 -11.91 4.25
N GLY A 46 -1.38 -11.30 5.15
CA GLY A 46 -0.07 -10.73 4.83
C GLY A 46 1.05 -11.72 5.12
N ASN A 47 1.89 -12.00 4.11
CA ASN A 47 3.06 -12.85 4.27
C ASN A 47 4.32 -12.14 3.74
N PRO A 48 5.31 -11.79 4.58
CA PRO A 48 6.52 -11.10 4.13
C PRO A 48 7.35 -11.94 3.14
N GLU A 49 7.21 -13.27 3.16
CA GLU A 49 7.85 -14.15 2.17
C GLU A 49 7.38 -13.87 0.74
N ASN A 50 6.22 -13.25 0.55
CA ASN A 50 5.72 -12.87 -0.78
C ASN A 50 6.59 -11.80 -1.45
N ILE A 51 7.37 -11.03 -0.69
CA ILE A 51 8.31 -10.03 -1.21
C ILE A 51 9.77 -10.36 -0.84
N ALA A 52 10.01 -11.49 -0.18
CA ALA A 52 11.35 -11.94 0.15
C ALA A 52 12.16 -12.19 -1.13
N GLY A 53 13.43 -11.78 -1.11
CA GLY A 53 14.35 -11.93 -2.25
C GLY A 53 14.27 -10.80 -3.29
N LEU A 54 13.37 -9.83 -3.15
CA LEU A 54 13.43 -8.59 -3.93
C LEU A 54 14.63 -7.72 -3.51
N PRO A 55 15.19 -6.89 -4.41
CA PRO A 55 16.38 -6.09 -4.11
C PRO A 55 16.11 -5.10 -2.97
N SER A 56 16.90 -5.17 -1.90
CA SER A 56 16.70 -4.37 -0.68
C SER A 56 16.98 -2.87 -0.84
N ASP A 57 17.66 -2.49 -1.93
CA ASP A 57 17.86 -1.10 -2.35
C ASP A 57 16.66 -0.55 -3.15
N ARG A 58 15.67 -1.40 -3.45
CA ARG A 58 14.50 -1.08 -4.28
C ARG A 58 13.17 -1.33 -3.59
N VAL A 59 13.13 -2.23 -2.62
CA VAL A 59 11.94 -2.59 -1.85
C VAL A 59 12.26 -2.57 -0.37
N GLU A 60 11.50 -1.79 0.38
CA GLU A 60 11.50 -1.81 1.83
C GLU A 60 10.13 -2.20 2.38
N LEU A 61 10.10 -2.89 3.52
CA LEU A 61 8.87 -3.24 4.23
C LEU A 61 8.75 -2.38 5.49
N VAL A 62 7.67 -1.63 5.56
CA VAL A 62 7.18 -0.96 6.76
C VAL A 62 6.01 -1.75 7.32
N VAL A 63 6.20 -2.38 8.47
CA VAL A 63 5.12 -3.08 9.17
C VAL A 63 4.29 -2.08 9.95
N GLY A 64 3.00 -1.96 9.64
CA GLY A 64 2.13 -1.00 10.29
C GLY A 64 0.70 -0.97 9.74
N ASP A 65 -0.16 -0.19 10.40
CA ASP A 65 -1.56 -0.05 10.04
C ASP A 65 -1.78 1.22 9.20
N ILE A 66 -2.56 1.13 8.12
CA ILE A 66 -2.98 2.30 7.33
C ILE A 66 -3.87 3.25 8.13
N CYS A 67 -4.42 2.82 9.27
CA CYS A 67 -5.16 3.67 10.20
C CYS A 67 -4.25 4.54 11.08
N ASP A 68 -2.95 4.26 11.14
CA ASP A 68 -1.99 4.99 11.98
C ASP A 68 -1.55 6.29 11.27
N ALA A 69 -2.19 7.40 11.64
CA ALA A 69 -1.90 8.71 11.07
C ALA A 69 -0.47 9.20 11.36
N GLU A 70 0.12 8.84 12.51
CA GLU A 70 1.49 9.23 12.85
C GLU A 70 2.50 8.45 12.00
N LEU A 71 2.23 7.17 11.73
CA LEU A 71 3.02 6.40 10.79
C LEU A 71 2.93 7.00 9.38
N LEU A 72 1.72 7.28 8.88
CA LEU A 72 1.53 7.89 7.57
C LEU A 72 2.26 9.23 7.46
N ASP A 73 2.19 10.07 8.49
CA ASP A 73 2.88 11.36 8.53
C ASP A 73 4.41 11.24 8.48
N ARG A 74 4.96 10.10 8.93
CA ARG A 74 6.40 9.80 8.85
C ARG A 74 6.81 9.23 7.51
N ILE A 75 6.01 8.34 6.91
CA ILE A 75 6.44 7.60 5.71
C ILE A 75 6.04 8.28 4.40
N VAL A 76 4.94 9.03 4.35
CA VAL A 76 4.45 9.63 3.10
C VAL A 76 5.39 10.72 2.54
N PRO A 77 6.04 11.58 3.34
CA PRO A 77 7.01 12.56 2.81
C PRO A 77 8.08 11.90 1.93
N GLY A 78 8.32 12.46 0.74
CA GLY A 78 9.31 11.94 -0.23
C GLY A 78 8.76 10.93 -1.24
N HIS A 79 7.49 10.51 -1.11
CA HIS A 79 6.81 9.67 -2.09
C HIS A 79 6.00 10.49 -3.10
N ASP A 80 5.83 9.94 -4.30
CA ASP A 80 5.09 10.57 -5.38
C ASP A 80 3.69 9.97 -5.54
N ALA A 81 3.47 8.74 -5.05
CA ALA A 81 2.21 8.03 -5.16
C ALA A 81 1.95 7.02 -4.03
N ILE A 82 0.67 6.76 -3.77
CA ILE A 82 0.19 5.58 -3.04
C ILE A 82 -0.66 4.72 -3.98
N VAL A 83 -0.33 3.44 -4.06
CA VAL A 83 -1.16 2.41 -4.70
C VAL A 83 -1.76 1.51 -3.61
N HIS A 84 -3.07 1.60 -3.42
CA HIS A 84 -3.74 1.08 -2.24
C HIS A 84 -4.40 -0.28 -2.47
N TYR A 85 -3.79 -1.36 -1.98
CA TYR A 85 -4.35 -2.72 -1.94
C TYR A 85 -4.75 -3.21 -0.54
N ALA A 86 -4.36 -2.50 0.53
CA ALA A 86 -4.61 -2.96 1.91
C ALA A 86 -6.11 -2.98 2.21
N ALA A 87 -6.66 -4.15 2.46
CA ALA A 87 -8.07 -4.35 2.79
C ALA A 87 -8.25 -5.69 3.53
N GLU A 88 -9.31 -5.78 4.33
CA GLU A 88 -9.94 -7.04 4.62
C GLU A 88 -10.80 -7.43 3.41
N SER A 89 -10.56 -8.60 2.82
CA SER A 89 -11.06 -8.93 1.48
C SER A 89 -11.92 -10.20 1.38
N HIS A 90 -12.03 -10.97 2.46
CA HIS A 90 -12.73 -12.26 2.43
C HIS A 90 -14.22 -12.10 2.79
N ASN A 91 -15.11 -12.37 1.82
CA ASN A 91 -16.56 -12.20 2.01
C ASN A 91 -17.12 -12.94 3.23
N ASP A 92 -16.72 -14.19 3.47
CA ASP A 92 -17.23 -14.96 4.61
C ASP A 92 -16.81 -14.36 5.95
N ASN A 93 -15.59 -13.78 6.02
CA ASN A 93 -15.11 -13.12 7.24
C ASN A 93 -15.90 -11.85 7.52
N SER A 94 -16.34 -11.12 6.49
CA SER A 94 -17.12 -9.87 6.69
C SER A 94 -18.52 -10.12 7.23
N ILE A 95 -19.12 -11.26 6.90
CA ILE A 95 -20.42 -11.68 7.43
C ILE A 95 -20.27 -12.11 8.90
N ALA A 96 -19.17 -12.80 9.22
CA ALA A 96 -18.91 -13.30 10.56
C ALA A 96 -18.48 -12.18 11.53
N ASP A 97 -17.59 -11.30 11.09
CA ASP A 97 -17.08 -10.15 11.85
C ASP A 97 -16.80 -8.96 10.92
N PRO A 98 -17.71 -7.98 10.83
CA PRO A 98 -17.57 -6.84 9.92
C PRO A 98 -16.68 -5.71 10.46
N GLU A 99 -16.33 -5.68 11.75
CA GLU A 99 -15.61 -4.55 12.35
C GLU A 99 -14.23 -4.32 11.71
N PRO A 100 -13.41 -5.37 11.44
CA PRO A 100 -12.14 -5.21 10.72
C PRO A 100 -12.31 -4.62 9.32
N PHE A 101 -13.41 -4.91 8.62
CA PHE A 101 -13.70 -4.38 7.29
C PHE A 101 -14.03 -2.90 7.34
N LEU A 102 -14.82 -2.45 8.32
CA LEU A 102 -15.09 -1.03 8.51
C LEU A 102 -13.79 -0.27 8.83
N ARG A 103 -12.99 -0.81 9.75
CA ARG A 103 -11.74 -0.18 10.18
C ARG A 103 -10.74 -0.09 9.04
N THR A 104 -10.41 -1.20 8.38
CA THR A 104 -9.38 -1.21 7.33
C THR A 104 -9.89 -0.55 6.05
N ASN A 105 -11.07 -0.92 5.55
CA ASN A 105 -11.48 -0.56 4.19
C ASN A 105 -12.15 0.83 4.14
N VAL A 106 -12.71 1.32 5.25
CA VAL A 106 -13.34 2.65 5.30
C VAL A 106 -12.44 3.65 6.03
N GLU A 107 -12.13 3.40 7.31
CA GLU A 107 -11.28 4.31 8.07
C GLU A 107 -9.86 4.36 7.50
N GLY A 108 -9.25 3.22 7.21
CA GLY A 108 -7.91 3.15 6.63
C GLY A 108 -7.80 3.89 5.29
N THR A 109 -8.75 3.68 4.38
CA THR A 109 -8.82 4.47 3.13
C THR A 109 -8.97 5.96 3.41
N PHE A 110 -9.83 6.36 4.36
CA PHE A 110 -9.97 7.77 4.75
C PHE A 110 -8.64 8.37 5.25
N ARG A 111 -7.88 7.64 6.08
CA ARG A 111 -6.56 8.10 6.56
C ARG A 111 -5.57 8.30 5.41
N LEU A 112 -5.54 7.37 4.45
CA LEU A 112 -4.70 7.50 3.26
C LEU A 112 -5.10 8.71 2.40
N LEU A 113 -6.40 8.95 2.22
CA LEU A 113 -6.91 10.12 1.50
C LEU A 113 -6.52 11.43 2.19
N GLU A 114 -6.57 11.49 3.52
CA GLU A 114 -6.10 12.65 4.28
C GLU A 114 -4.59 12.88 4.12
N ALA A 115 -3.78 11.82 4.15
CA ALA A 115 -2.35 11.92 3.88
C ALA A 115 -2.07 12.41 2.45
N VAL A 116 -2.77 11.85 1.45
CA VAL A 116 -2.69 12.29 0.05
C VAL A 116 -3.05 13.77 -0.09
N ARG A 117 -4.13 14.22 0.54
CA ARG A 117 -4.56 15.63 0.54
C ARG A 117 -3.50 16.53 1.18
N LYS A 118 -2.88 16.09 2.29
CA LYS A 118 -1.86 16.85 3.02
C LYS A 118 -0.55 17.00 2.25
N TYR A 119 -0.08 15.92 1.61
CA TYR A 119 1.21 15.89 0.93
C TYR A 119 1.15 16.13 -0.58
N GLY A 120 -0.05 16.16 -1.17
CA GLY A 120 -0.25 16.54 -2.57
C GLY A 120 0.25 15.50 -3.57
N ILE A 121 0.17 14.21 -3.24
CA ILE A 121 0.73 13.11 -4.03
C ILE A 121 -0.35 12.38 -4.85
N ARG A 122 0.06 11.50 -5.77
CA ARG A 122 -0.87 10.69 -6.57
C ARG A 122 -1.50 9.59 -5.70
N TYR A 123 -2.76 9.26 -5.95
CA TYR A 123 -3.45 8.15 -5.29
C TYR A 123 -4.13 7.25 -6.33
N HIS A 124 -3.94 5.94 -6.18
CA HIS A 124 -4.67 4.93 -6.93
C HIS A 124 -5.35 3.97 -5.96
N HIS A 125 -6.68 3.94 -6.00
CA HIS A 125 -7.50 3.06 -5.17
C HIS A 125 -7.82 1.79 -5.93
N VAL A 126 -7.33 0.64 -5.44
CA VAL A 126 -7.69 -0.66 -6.01
C VAL A 126 -8.95 -1.14 -5.31
N SER A 127 -9.99 -1.41 -6.09
CA SER A 127 -11.30 -1.87 -5.61
C SER A 127 -11.66 -3.21 -6.26
N THR A 128 -12.93 -3.61 -6.16
CA THR A 128 -13.46 -4.88 -6.68
C THR A 128 -14.62 -4.68 -7.64
#